data_AF-A0AA40C5B4-F1
#
_entry.id   AF-A0AA40C5B4-F1
#
_cell.length_a   1.000
_cell.length_b   1.000
_cell.length_c   1.000
_cell.angle_alpha   90.00
_cell.angle_beta   90.00
_cell.angle_gamma   90.00
#
_symmetry.space_group_name_H-M   'P 1'
#
loop_
_entity.id
_entity.type
_entity.pdbx_description
1 polymer ?
#
loop_
_entity_poly.entity_id
_entity_poly.type
_entity_poly.pdbx_seq_one_letter_code
_entity_poly.pdbx_strand_id
1 'polypeptide(L)'
;MAPKTIYDKLNIISRNGDLVLLVGPRKVEFQVCSHTLARSSRVFDRMLNGKLAEGRDANKKTGEGEEGKSTWTVALPDDDMRGMQLLL
;
A
#
# COMPACT_ATOMS: atom_id res chain seq x y z
N MET A 1 10.46 23.64 12.16
CA MET A 1 9.22 22.99 12.62
C MET A 1 8.49 22.49 11.37
N ALA A 2 8.58 21.20 11.04
CA ALA A 2 7.92 20.67 9.85
C ALA A 2 6.40 20.60 10.09
N PRO A 3 5.55 21.00 9.13
CA PRO A 3 4.11 20.97 9.31
C PRO A 3 3.63 19.52 9.53
N LYS A 4 2.96 19.28 10.67
CA LYS A 4 2.29 18.00 10.94
C LYS A 4 1.32 17.71 9.82
N THR A 5 1.55 16.58 9.16
CA THR A 5 0.81 16.13 8.01
C THR A 5 -0.57 15.63 8.44
N ILE A 6 -1.64 16.14 7.85
CA ILE A 6 -3.04 15.71 8.12
C ILE A 6 -3.29 14.24 7.67
N TYR A 7 -2.27 13.56 7.12
CA TYR A 7 -2.34 12.18 6.61
C TYR A 7 -1.75 11.12 7.56
N ASP A 8 -1.61 11.40 8.87
CA ASP A 8 -1.23 10.41 9.91
C ASP A 8 -2.27 9.27 10.09
N LYS A 9 -3.23 9.13 9.17
CA LYS A 9 -4.31 8.15 9.24
C LYS A 9 -4.23 7.22 8.03
N LEU A 10 -4.09 5.91 8.30
CA LEU A 10 -4.19 4.85 7.30
C LEU A 10 -5.52 4.97 6.55
N ASN A 11 -5.45 5.09 5.22
CA ASN A 11 -6.64 5.14 4.37
C ASN A 11 -7.08 3.71 4.06
N ILE A 12 -8.11 3.24 4.77
CA ILE A 12 -8.62 1.87 4.61
C ILE A 12 -9.61 1.84 3.44
N ILE A 13 -9.14 1.39 2.28
CA ILE A 13 -9.97 1.15 1.09
C ILE A 13 -10.61 -0.25 1.16
N SER A 14 -9.83 -1.23 1.63
CA SER A 14 -10.33 -2.58 1.94
C SER A 14 -10.02 -2.97 3.37
N ARG A 15 -11.07 -3.22 4.17
CA ARG A 15 -10.94 -3.61 5.60
C ARG A 15 -10.09 -4.86 5.80
N ASN A 16 -10.15 -5.79 4.84
CA ASN A 16 -9.37 -7.02 4.85
C ASN A 16 -8.19 -6.98 3.87
N GLY A 17 -7.75 -5.76 3.51
CA GLY A 17 -6.65 -5.56 2.60
C GLY A 17 -5.36 -6.21 3.11
N ASP A 18 -4.65 -6.86 2.20
CA ASP A 18 -3.40 -7.59 2.42
C ASP A 18 -2.16 -6.81 1.95
N LEU A 19 -2.38 -5.62 1.37
CA LEU A 19 -1.37 -4.74 0.81
C LEU A 19 -1.54 -3.31 1.35
N VAL A 20 -0.41 -2.69 1.74
CA VAL A 20 -0.31 -1.26 2.03
C VAL A 20 0.54 -0.58 0.96
N LEU A 21 0.00 0.45 0.33
CA LEU A 21 0.74 1.33 -0.56
C LEU A 21 1.22 2.56 0.21
N LEU A 22 2.51 2.87 0.14
CA LEU A 22 3.10 4.11 0.67
C LEU A 22 3.31 5.09 -0.49
N VAL A 23 2.44 6.08 -0.63
CA VAL A 23 2.36 6.90 -1.85
C VAL A 23 2.93 8.30 -1.65
N GLY A 24 3.73 8.71 -2.62
CA GLY A 24 4.35 10.02 -2.69
C GLY A 24 5.48 10.21 -1.67
N PRO A 25 6.12 11.40 -1.67
CA PRO A 25 7.25 11.71 -0.80
C PRO A 25 6.88 11.72 0.69
N ARG A 26 5.59 11.91 1.00
CA ARG A 26 5.05 11.89 2.37
C ARG A 26 4.66 10.50 2.85
N LYS A 27 4.79 9.46 2.00
CA LYS A 27 4.48 8.06 2.30
C LYS A 27 3.08 7.88 2.88
N VAL A 28 2.07 8.44 2.21
CA VAL A 28 0.69 8.31 2.66
C VAL A 28 0.23 6.87 2.46
N GLU A 29 -0.35 6.28 3.51
CA GLU A 29 -0.67 4.86 3.55
C GLU A 29 -2.09 4.58 3.04
N PHE A 30 -2.21 3.61 2.14
CA PHE A 30 -3.49 3.07 1.66
C PHE A 30 -3.54 1.56 1.87
N GLN A 31 -4.49 1.08 2.67
CA GLN A 31 -4.75 -0.36 2.83
C GLN A 31 -5.74 -0.82 1.75
N VAL A 32 -5.26 -1.71 0.88
CA VAL A 32 -5.96 -2.19 -0.31
C VAL A 32 -5.92 -3.71 -0.40
N CYS A 33 -6.76 -4.29 -1.25
CA CYS A 33 -6.68 -5.71 -1.60
C CYS A 33 -5.83 -5.89 -2.86
N SER A 34 -4.69 -6.57 -2.74
CA SER A 34 -3.73 -6.80 -3.83
C SER A 34 -4.38 -7.42 -5.07
N HIS A 35 -5.25 -8.40 -4.88
CA HIS A 35 -5.94 -9.11 -5.97
C HIS A 35 -6.96 -8.23 -6.69
N THR A 36 -7.68 -7.39 -5.95
CA THR A 36 -8.65 -6.46 -6.56
C THR A 36 -7.91 -5.40 -7.37
N LEU A 37 -6.81 -4.87 -6.83
CA LEU A 37 -5.99 -3.87 -7.47
C LEU A 37 -5.27 -4.40 -8.73
N ALA A 38 -4.76 -5.63 -8.68
CA ALA A 38 -4.22 -6.30 -9.85
C ALA A 38 -5.29 -6.50 -10.94
N ARG A 39 -6.50 -6.91 -10.55
CA ARG A 39 -7.59 -7.10 -11.51
C ARG A 39 -8.06 -5.80 -12.15
N SER A 40 -8.05 -4.69 -11.42
CA SER A 40 -8.50 -3.39 -11.93
C SER A 40 -7.45 -2.68 -12.79
N SER A 41 -6.15 -3.03 -12.68
CA SER A 41 -5.07 -2.36 -13.40
C SER A 41 -3.98 -3.31 -13.86
N ARG A 42 -3.74 -3.34 -15.18
CA ARG A 42 -2.63 -4.10 -15.80
C ARG A 42 -1.25 -3.67 -15.29
N VAL A 43 -1.09 -2.42 -14.86
CA VAL A 43 0.17 -1.93 -14.28
C VAL A 43 0.39 -2.57 -12.92
N PHE A 44 -0.64 -2.54 -12.05
CA PHE A 44 -0.58 -3.18 -10.74
C PHE A 44 -0.49 -4.69 -10.83
N ASP A 45 -1.14 -5.34 -11.79
CA ASP A 45 -0.99 -6.78 -12.01
C ASP A 45 0.46 -7.17 -12.28
N ARG A 46 1.11 -6.52 -13.25
CA ARG A 46 2.52 -6.77 -13.58
C ARG A 46 3.46 -6.42 -12.44
N MET A 47 3.12 -5.38 -11.67
CA MET A 47 3.94 -4.96 -10.55
C MET A 47 3.85 -5.97 -9.40
N LEU A 48 2.64 -6.31 -8.98
CA LEU A 48 2.37 -7.13 -7.80
C LEU A 48 2.58 -8.63 -8.03
N ASN A 49 2.34 -9.12 -9.25
CA ASN A 49 2.54 -10.52 -9.63
C ASN A 49 3.82 -10.74 -10.46
N GLY A 50 4.58 -9.67 -10.74
CA GLY A 50 5.88 -9.74 -11.42
C GLY A 50 7.01 -9.30 -10.49
N LYS A 51 7.71 -8.22 -10.84
CA LYS A 51 8.97 -7.82 -10.20
C LYS A 51 8.89 -7.57 -8.69
N LEU A 52 7.73 -7.16 -8.14
CA LEU A 52 7.59 -6.96 -6.69
C LEU A 52 7.06 -8.19 -5.95
N ALA A 53 6.62 -9.23 -6.66
CA ALA A 53 6.15 -10.47 -6.05
C ALA A 53 7.27 -11.15 -5.24
N GLU A 54 8.51 -11.09 -5.74
CA GLU A 54 9.71 -11.66 -5.11
C GLU A 54 10.01 -11.02 -3.74
N GLY A 55 9.65 -9.75 -3.55
CA GLY A 55 9.85 -9.01 -2.30
C GLY A 55 8.70 -9.12 -1.29
N ARG A 56 7.65 -9.89 -1.61
CA ARG A 56 6.42 -9.96 -0.79
C ARG A 56 6.66 -10.53 0.60
N ASP A 57 7.46 -11.60 0.69
CA ASP A 57 7.77 -12.25 1.96
C ASP A 57 8.80 -11.46 2.79
N ALA A 58 9.73 -10.78 2.13
CA ALA A 58 10.72 -9.92 2.80
C ALA A 58 10.12 -8.62 3.37
N ASN A 59 9.07 -8.09 2.74
CA ASN A 59 8.40 -6.84 3.14
C ASN A 59 7.12 -7.06 3.96
N LYS A 60 6.88 -8.28 4.44
CA LYS A 60 5.80 -8.57 5.37
C LYS A 60 6.24 -8.11 6.77
N LYS A 61 5.68 -7.00 7.26
CA LYS A 61 5.85 -6.63 8.67
C LYS A 61 4.94 -7.52 9.52
N THR A 62 5.50 -8.30 10.43
CA THR A 62 4.77 -8.91 11.54
C THR A 62 4.54 -7.83 12.59
N GLY A 63 3.29 -7.38 12.75
CA GLY A 63 2.95 -6.46 13.84
C GLY A 63 3.07 -7.16 15.20
N GLU A 64 3.84 -6.58 16.12
CA GLU A 64 3.77 -6.91 17.55
C GLU A 64 2.53 -6.21 18.11
N GLY A 65 1.42 -6.95 18.25
CA GLY A 65 0.16 -6.44 18.79
C GLY A 65 -1.04 -6.87 17.94
N GLU A 66 -1.83 -7.79 18.50
CA GLU A 66 -3.11 -8.31 18.01
C GLU A 66 -3.09 -8.99 16.63
N GLU A 67 -3.01 -10.32 16.65
CA GLU A 67 -3.28 -11.26 15.55
C GLU A 67 -2.63 -10.94 14.19
N GLY A 68 -1.30 -11.08 14.12
CA GLY A 68 -0.64 -11.89 13.08
C GLY A 68 -0.90 -11.59 11.59
N LYS A 69 -1.51 -10.47 11.22
CA LYS A 69 -1.71 -10.07 9.82
C LYS A 69 -0.45 -9.41 9.30
N SER A 70 0.48 -10.26 8.88
CA SER A 70 1.66 -9.83 8.16
C SER A 70 1.22 -9.11 6.88
N THR A 71 1.37 -7.79 6.86
CA THR A 71 0.85 -6.93 5.79
C THR A 71 1.98 -6.56 4.84
N TRP A 72 1.82 -6.89 3.56
CA TRP A 72 2.82 -6.59 2.53
C TRP A 72 2.78 -5.09 2.23
N THR A 73 3.95 -4.43 2.21
CA THR A 73 4.05 -3.00 1.93
C THR A 73 4.81 -2.74 0.63
N VAL A 74 4.28 -1.83 -0.20
CA VAL A 74 4.91 -1.35 -1.45
C VAL A 74 5.04 0.17 -1.40
N ALA A 75 6.24 0.68 -1.65
CA ALA A 75 6.50 2.12 -1.71
C ALA A 75 6.45 2.64 -3.14
N LEU A 76 5.71 3.73 -3.34
CA LEU A 76 5.48 4.43 -4.60
C LEU A 76 5.82 5.92 -4.43
N PRO A 77 7.12 6.26 -4.26
CA PRO A 77 7.55 7.61 -3.86
C PRO A 77 7.27 8.68 -4.93
N ASP A 78 7.20 8.27 -6.20
CA ASP A 78 7.04 9.16 -7.36
C ASP A 78 5.57 9.38 -7.75
N ASP A 79 4.65 8.61 -7.17
CA ASP A 79 3.22 8.71 -7.46
C ASP A 79 2.53 9.84 -6.67
N ASP A 80 1.57 10.52 -7.31
CA ASP A 80 0.76 11.56 -6.67
C ASP A 80 -0.35 10.93 -5.81
N MET A 81 -0.39 11.32 -4.54
CA MET A 81 -1.37 10.81 -3.57
C MET A 81 -2.82 11.10 -3.96
N ARG A 82 -3.13 12.28 -4.52
CA ARG A 82 -4.52 12.63 -4.89
C ARG A 82 -4.96 11.84 -6.11
N GLY A 83 -4.07 11.66 -7.09
CA GLY A 83 -4.29 10.79 -8.22
C GLY A 83 -4.55 9.34 -7.79
N MET A 84 -3.75 8.83 -6.85
CA MET A 84 -3.96 7.48 -6.31
C MET A 84 -5.30 7.34 -5.59
N GLN A 85 -5.72 8.34 -4.81
CA GLN A 85 -7.00 8.30 -4.10
C GLN A 85 -8.22 8.23 -5.05
N LEU A 86 -8.11 8.75 -6.28
CA LEU A 86 -9.18 8.62 -7.28
C LEU A 86 -9.19 7.25 -7.96
N LEU A 87 -8.06 6.56 -7.99
CA LEU A 87 -7.91 5.26 -8.64
C LEU A 87 -8.35 4.09 -7.75
N LEU A 88 -8.13 4.21 -6.44
CA LEU A 88 -8.40 3.17 -5.43
C LEU A 88 -9.84 3.18 -4.93
#